data_AF-A0A3D1RLD6-F1
#
_entry.id   AF-A0A3D1RLD6-F1
#
_cell.length_a   1.000
_cell.length_b   1.000
_cell.length_c   1.000
_cell.angle_alpha   90.00
_cell.angle_beta   90.00
_cell.angle_gamma   90.00
#
_symmetry.space_group_name_H-M   'P 1'
#
loop_
_entity.id
_entity.type
_entity.pdbx_description
1 polymer ?
#
loop_
_entity_poly.entity_id
_entity_poly.type
_entity_poly.pdbx_seq_one_letter_code
_entity_poly.pdbx_strand_id
1 'polypeptide(L)'
;MNLEFIKKTIMAFAVSIFLGYIIIKTKDLLTRIVVIPFLIFGISLFIKNICLIFNKNKIAKIFSKINVISFFIYYFGFLIYWDYVAITNKDYILVAFSLLAWAGGIFALYRRYLRLRNTDKIVR
;
A
#
# COMPACT_ATOMS: atom_id res chain seq x y z
N MET A 1 14.45 -2.10 -22.76
CA MET A 1 13.55 -1.26 -21.93
C MET A 1 12.27 -2.05 -21.68
N ASN A 2 12.08 -2.59 -20.47
CA ASN A 2 11.04 -3.60 -20.22
C ASN A 2 9.63 -2.96 -20.21
N LEU A 3 8.82 -3.29 -21.22
CA LEU A 3 7.44 -2.85 -21.42
C LEU A 3 6.57 -2.99 -20.15
N GLU A 4 6.85 -3.99 -19.33
CA GLU A 4 6.19 -4.21 -18.04
C GLU A 4 6.36 -3.05 -17.04
N PHE A 5 7.54 -2.43 -16.98
CA PHE A 5 7.77 -1.30 -16.08
C PHE A 5 7.02 -0.06 -16.54
N ILE A 6 6.90 0.14 -17.86
CA ILE A 6 6.13 1.25 -18.43
C ILE A 6 4.65 1.07 -18.10
N LYS A 7 4.08 -0.13 -18.30
CA LYS A 7 2.69 -0.44 -17.93
C LYS A 7 2.42 -0.21 -16.44
N LYS A 8 3.30 -0.69 -15.54
CA LYS A 8 3.19 -0.49 -14.09
C LYS A 8 3.26 1.00 -13.71
N THR A 9 4.07 1.79 -14.41
CA THR A 9 4.20 3.23 -14.19
C THR A 9 2.93 3.97 -14.62
N ILE A 10 2.40 3.67 -15.81
CA ILE A 10 1.15 4.28 -16.31
C ILE A 10 -0.02 3.96 -15.37
N MET A 11 -0.13 2.71 -14.92
CA MET A 11 -1.18 2.30 -13.99
C MET A 11 -1.05 3.03 -12.64
N ALA A 12 0.15 3.09 -12.05
CA ALA A 12 0.38 3.80 -10.80
C ALA A 12 0.06 5.31 -10.92
N PHE A 13 0.38 5.91 -12.06
CA PHE A 13 0.09 7.31 -12.36
C PHE A 13 -1.43 7.55 -12.46
N ALA A 14 -2.14 6.74 -13.24
CA ALA A 14 -3.59 6.82 -13.38
C ALA A 14 -4.32 6.67 -12.04
N VAL A 15 -3.89 5.69 -11.22
CA VAL A 15 -4.43 5.49 -9.86
C VAL A 15 -4.17 6.70 -8.98
N SER A 16 -2.97 7.30 -9.05
CA SER A 16 -2.64 8.49 -8.25
C SER A 16 -3.49 9.70 -8.63
N ILE A 17 -3.76 9.91 -9.93
CA ILE A 17 -4.66 10.97 -10.41
C ILE A 17 -6.09 10.74 -9.91
N PHE A 18 -6.59 9.52 -10.04
CA PHE A 18 -7.93 9.17 -9.59
C PHE A 18 -8.11 9.41 -8.08
N LEU A 19 -7.14 9.01 -7.27
CA LEU A 19 -7.16 9.24 -5.82
C LEU A 19 -7.06 10.73 -5.49
N GLY A 20 -6.22 11.47 -6.20
CA GLY A 20 -6.12 12.94 -6.06
C GLY A 20 -7.46 13.63 -6.35
N TYR A 21 -8.17 13.17 -7.39
CA TYR A 21 -9.50 13.66 -7.71
C TYR A 21 -10.52 13.39 -6.59
N ILE A 22 -10.50 12.19 -6.00
CA ILE A 22 -11.38 11.85 -4.87
C ILE A 22 -11.15 12.79 -3.67
N ILE A 23 -9.89 13.11 -3.35
CA ILE A 23 -9.56 14.03 -2.25
C ILE A 23 -10.18 15.41 -2.48
N ILE A 24 -10.05 15.94 -3.71
CA ILE A 24 -10.55 17.28 -4.06
C ILE A 24 -12.08 17.32 -4.03
N LYS A 25 -12.74 16.30 -4.61
CA LYS A 25 -14.20 16.28 -4.77
C LYS A 25 -14.94 15.94 -3.49
N THR A 26 -14.38 15.07 -2.65
CA THR A 26 -15.04 14.61 -1.43
C THR A 26 -14.93 15.67 -0.35
N LYS A 27 -16.05 16.00 0.31
CA LYS A 27 -16.07 16.88 1.50
C LYS A 27 -15.93 16.09 2.81
N ASP A 28 -16.23 14.79 2.78
CA ASP A 28 -16.13 13.91 3.94
C ASP A 28 -14.67 13.74 4.41
N LEU A 29 -14.47 13.98 5.70
CA LEU A 29 -13.14 14.03 6.31
C LEU A 29 -12.56 12.63 6.49
N LEU A 30 -13.38 11.64 6.81
CA LEU A 30 -12.96 10.24 6.95
C LEU A 30 -12.44 9.68 5.64
N THR A 31 -13.17 9.90 4.54
CA THR A 31 -12.76 9.46 3.21
C THR A 31 -11.42 10.08 2.81
N ARG A 32 -11.19 11.37 3.10
CA ARG A 32 -9.91 12.03 2.83
C ARG A 32 -8.76 11.39 3.62
N ILE A 33 -8.95 11.12 4.91
CA ILE A 33 -7.94 10.47 5.76
C ILE A 33 -7.56 9.09 5.22
N VAL A 34 -8.54 8.29 4.79
CA VAL A 34 -8.30 6.94 4.26
C VAL A 34 -7.58 6.97 2.90
N VAL A 35 -7.87 7.96 2.06
CA VAL A 35 -7.28 8.08 0.72
C VAL A 35 -5.83 8.59 0.75
N ILE A 36 -5.43 9.40 1.74
CA ILE A 36 -4.07 9.97 1.84
C ILE A 36 -2.97 8.89 1.86
N PRO A 37 -3.00 7.86 2.72
CA PRO A 37 -2.02 6.76 2.69
C PRO A 37 -1.93 6.07 1.33
N PHE A 38 -3.07 5.95 0.64
CA PHE A 38 -3.17 5.31 -0.67
C PHE A 38 -2.57 6.18 -1.78
N LEU A 39 -2.72 7.50 -1.68
CA LEU A 39 -2.09 8.46 -2.58
C LEU A 39 -0.57 8.49 -2.36
N ILE A 40 -0.10 8.45 -1.11
CA ILE A 40 1.33 8.33 -0.79
C ILE A 40 1.90 7.04 -1.38
N PHE A 41 1.18 5.92 -1.27
CA PHE A 41 1.54 4.66 -1.91
C PHE A 41 1.65 4.81 -3.44
N GLY A 42 0.63 5.37 -4.10
CA GLY A 42 0.61 5.57 -5.55
C GLY A 42 1.78 6.42 -6.06
N ILE A 43 2.01 7.57 -5.42
CA ILE A 43 3.12 8.47 -5.76
C ILE A 43 4.47 7.79 -5.50
N SER A 44 4.62 7.11 -4.36
CA SER A 44 5.85 6.38 -4.03
C SER A 44 6.16 5.29 -5.07
N LEU A 45 5.15 4.58 -5.55
CA LEU A 45 5.31 3.55 -6.57
C LEU A 45 5.69 4.16 -7.93
N PHE A 46 5.06 5.27 -8.30
CA PHE A 46 5.37 6.01 -9.52
C PHE A 46 6.83 6.49 -9.53
N ILE A 47 7.26 7.19 -8.47
CA ILE A 47 8.63 7.68 -8.35
C ILE A 47 9.64 6.53 -8.35
N LYS A 48 9.34 5.44 -7.63
CA LYS A 48 10.19 4.24 -7.64
C LYS A 48 10.41 3.72 -9.06
N ASN A 49 9.35 3.58 -9.85
CA ASN A 49 9.45 3.04 -11.20
C ASN A 49 10.23 3.98 -12.13
N ILE A 50 10.03 5.29 -12.00
CA ILE A 50 10.85 6.30 -12.70
C ILE A 50 12.33 6.14 -12.33
N CYS A 51 12.66 6.05 -11.04
CA CYS A 51 14.05 5.86 -10.62
C CYS A 51 14.67 4.58 -11.17
N LEU A 52 13.89 3.50 -11.35
CA LEU A 52 14.36 2.27 -11.97
C LEU A 52 14.61 2.44 -13.47
N ILE A 53 13.77 3.19 -14.18
CA ILE A 53 13.98 3.53 -15.60
C ILE A 53 15.28 4.32 -15.79
N PHE A 54 15.57 5.28 -14.91
CA PHE A 54 16.80 6.07 -14.91
C PHE A 54 18.00 5.36 -14.25
N ASN A 55 17.88 4.07 -13.92
CA ASN A 55 18.91 3.26 -13.30
C ASN A 55 19.45 3.82 -11.95
N LYS A 56 18.66 4.67 -11.27
CA LYS A 56 18.97 5.27 -9.95
C LYS A 56 18.56 4.31 -8.83
N ASN A 57 19.22 3.16 -8.78
CA ASN A 57 18.87 2.04 -7.89
C ASN A 57 18.89 2.38 -6.39
N LYS A 58 19.75 3.31 -5.95
CA LYS A 58 19.80 3.77 -4.54
C LYS A 58 18.50 4.46 -4.12
N ILE A 59 18.01 5.39 -4.95
CA ILE A 59 16.79 6.17 -4.68
C ILE A 59 15.56 5.26 -4.79
N ALA A 60 15.52 4.36 -5.79
CA ALA A 60 14.46 3.38 -5.93
C ALA A 60 14.31 2.46 -4.71
N LYS A 61 15.41 2.11 -4.01
CA LYS A 61 15.35 1.34 -2.76
C LYS A 61 14.66 2.11 -1.63
N ILE A 62 14.91 3.42 -1.50
CA ILE A 62 14.28 4.27 -0.48
C ILE A 62 12.76 4.31 -0.71
N PHE A 63 12.33 4.66 -1.92
CA PHE A 63 10.91 4.66 -2.27
C PHE A 63 10.28 3.27 -2.16
N SER A 64 11.04 2.19 -2.40
CA SER A 64 10.52 0.84 -2.18
C SER A 64 10.28 0.51 -0.70
N LYS A 65 10.97 1.16 0.25
CA LYS A 65 10.69 1.02 1.69
C LYS A 65 9.45 1.83 2.07
N ILE A 66 9.39 3.10 1.63
CA ILE A 66 8.24 4.00 1.86
C ILE A 66 6.96 3.35 1.34
N ASN A 67 6.96 2.87 0.09
CA ASN A 67 5.80 2.25 -0.53
C ASN A 67 5.22 1.08 0.30
N VAL A 68 6.09 0.35 0.98
CA VAL A 68 5.67 -0.83 1.75
C VAL A 68 5.09 -0.42 3.09
N ILE A 69 5.70 0.57 3.74
CA ILE A 69 5.18 1.12 4.98
C ILE A 69 3.79 1.72 4.70
N SER A 70 3.66 2.52 3.65
CA SER A 70 2.37 3.09 3.22
C SER A 70 1.33 2.02 2.90
N PHE A 71 1.74 0.93 2.23
CA PHE A 71 0.84 -0.21 1.97
C PHE A 71 0.30 -0.82 3.26
N PHE A 72 1.15 -1.11 4.25
CA PHE A 72 0.70 -1.73 5.49
C PHE A 72 -0.16 -0.78 6.33
N ILE A 73 0.21 0.51 6.41
CA ILE A 73 -0.61 1.52 7.11
C ILE A 73 -2.00 1.57 6.49
N TYR A 74 -2.09 1.62 5.17
CA TYR A 74 -3.36 1.60 4.47
C TYR A 74 -4.11 0.29 4.73
N TYR A 75 -3.46 -0.86 4.56
CA TYR A 75 -4.09 -2.17 4.65
C TYR A 75 -4.71 -2.39 6.03
N PHE A 76 -3.96 -2.15 7.10
CA PHE A 76 -4.47 -2.30 8.46
C PHE A 76 -5.47 -1.20 8.83
N GLY A 77 -5.26 0.04 8.39
CA GLY A 77 -6.24 1.11 8.60
C GLY A 77 -7.59 0.81 7.95
N PHE A 78 -7.58 0.26 6.74
CA PHE A 78 -8.76 -0.18 6.03
C PHE A 78 -9.46 -1.36 6.74
N LEU A 79 -8.70 -2.34 7.25
CA LEU A 79 -9.28 -3.45 8.01
C LEU A 79 -9.96 -2.98 9.29
N ILE A 80 -9.34 -2.07 10.04
CA ILE A 80 -9.96 -1.50 11.26
C ILE A 80 -11.27 -0.79 10.91
N TYR A 81 -11.30 -0.02 9.83
CA TYR A 81 -12.53 0.65 9.38
C TYR A 81 -13.59 -0.36 8.90
N TRP A 82 -13.18 -1.40 8.18
CA TRP A 82 -14.07 -2.49 7.76
C TRP A 82 -14.70 -3.14 8.99
N ASP A 83 -13.91 -3.54 9.98
CA ASP A 83 -14.39 -4.15 11.22
C ASP A 83 -15.40 -3.25 11.93
N TYR A 84 -15.10 -1.95 12.05
CA TYR A 84 -16.01 -0.99 12.65
C TYR A 84 -17.38 -0.97 11.95
N VAL A 85 -17.39 -0.89 10.62
CA VAL A 85 -18.64 -0.88 9.83
C VAL A 85 -19.39 -2.20 9.96
N ALA A 86 -18.69 -3.33 9.84
CA ALA A 86 -19.29 -4.66 9.91
C ALA A 86 -19.92 -4.95 11.29
N ILE A 87 -19.23 -4.59 12.38
CA ILE A 87 -19.72 -4.72 13.75
C ILE A 87 -20.93 -3.81 13.99
N THR A 88 -20.86 -2.55 13.54
CA THR A 88 -21.96 -1.58 13.71
C THR A 88 -23.23 -2.07 13.01
N ASN A 89 -23.09 -2.68 11.83
CA ASN A 89 -24.19 -3.25 11.06
C ASN A 89 -24.63 -4.64 11.52
N LYS A 90 -23.97 -5.22 12.54
CA LYS A 90 -24.17 -6.61 13.02
C LYS A 90 -24.01 -7.65 11.92
N ASP A 91 -23.21 -7.37 10.91
CA ASP A 91 -22.93 -8.29 9.80
C ASP A 91 -21.71 -9.16 10.16
N TYR A 92 -22.00 -10.26 10.85
CA TYR A 92 -20.98 -11.19 11.32
C TYR A 92 -20.29 -11.97 10.20
N ILE A 93 -20.91 -12.06 9.01
CA ILE A 93 -20.28 -12.69 7.84
C ILE A 93 -19.14 -11.80 7.35
N LEU A 94 -19.38 -10.48 7.24
CA LEU A 94 -18.33 -9.53 6.89
C LEU A 94 -17.18 -9.52 7.92
N VAL A 95 -17.47 -9.66 9.21
CA VAL A 95 -16.44 -9.79 10.25
C VAL A 95 -15.60 -11.05 10.06
N ALA A 96 -16.21 -12.19 9.75
CA ALA A 96 -15.47 -13.42 9.48
C ALA A 96 -14.52 -13.29 8.29
N PHE A 97 -14.94 -12.61 7.21
CA PHE A 97 -14.06 -12.29 6.08
C PHE A 97 -12.94 -11.33 6.46
N SER A 98 -13.22 -10.34 7.30
CA SER A 98 -12.19 -9.42 7.81
C SER A 98 -11.11 -10.16 8.61
N LEU A 99 -11.49 -11.15 9.45
CA LEU A 99 -10.52 -11.97 10.19
C LEU A 99 -9.57 -12.74 9.26
N LEU A 100 -10.07 -13.26 8.13
CA LEU A 100 -9.22 -13.88 7.12
C LEU A 100 -8.25 -12.88 6.49
N ALA A 101 -8.71 -11.65 6.24
CA ALA A 101 -7.85 -10.58 5.73
C ALA A 101 -6.79 -10.15 6.77
N TRP A 102 -7.14 -10.05 8.05
CA TRP A 102 -6.18 -9.84 9.14
C TRP A 102 -5.08 -10.91 9.15
N ALA A 103 -5.44 -12.19 9.08
CA ALA A 103 -4.49 -13.28 9.02
C ALA A 103 -3.55 -13.14 7.81
N GLY A 104 -4.08 -12.77 6.64
CA GLY A 104 -3.31 -12.51 5.43
C GLY A 104 -2.32 -11.34 5.60
N GLY A 105 -2.76 -10.23 6.18
CA GLY A 105 -1.92 -9.06 6.45
C GLY A 105 -0.76 -9.36 7.40
N ILE A 106 -1.07 -10.03 8.52
CA ILE A 106 -0.07 -10.43 9.53
C ILE A 106 0.94 -11.39 8.92
N PHE A 107 0.48 -12.39 8.16
CA PHE A 107 1.36 -13.33 7.48
C PHE A 107 2.29 -12.62 6.48
N ALA A 108 1.77 -11.67 5.69
CA ALA A 108 2.58 -10.89 4.76
C ALA A 108 3.65 -10.04 5.47
N LEU A 109 3.30 -9.42 6.60
CA LEU A 109 4.22 -8.65 7.43
C LEU A 109 5.32 -9.56 8.03
N TYR A 110 4.91 -10.71 8.60
CA TYR A 110 5.81 -11.70 9.18
C TYR A 110 6.80 -12.26 8.15
N ARG A 111 6.31 -12.68 6.98
CA ARG A 111 7.14 -13.19 5.88
C ARG A 111 8.17 -12.15 5.45
N ARG A 112 7.79 -10.87 5.45
CA ARG A 112 8.69 -9.78 5.11
C ARG A 112 9.75 -9.55 6.18
N TYR A 113 9.36 -9.57 7.45
CA TYR A 113 10.29 -9.47 8.58
C TYR A 113 11.33 -10.59 8.56
N LEU A 114 10.91 -11.85 8.34
CA LEU A 114 11.82 -12.98 8.21
C LEU A 114 12.83 -12.82 7.07
N ARG A 115 12.38 -12.32 5.91
CA ARG A 115 13.26 -12.08 4.77
C ARG A 115 14.35 -11.05 5.09
N LEU A 116 14.01 -10.00 5.83
CA LEU A 116 14.98 -9.00 6.31
C LEU A 116 15.99 -9.65 7.26
N ARG A 117 15.51 -10.38 8.28
CA ARG A 117 16.35 -11.08 9.27
C ARG A 117 17.35 -12.05 8.63
N ASN A 118 16.92 -12.81 7.61
CA ASN A 118 17.80 -13.75 6.92
C ASN A 118 18.86 -13.06 6.06
N THR A 119 18.57 -11.86 5.54
CA THR A 119 19.55 -11.08 4.76
C THR A 119 20.66 -10.56 5.67
N ASP A 120 20.33 -10.12 6.89
CA ASP A 120 21.30 -9.62 7.87
C ASP A 120 22.23 -10.72 8.42
N LYS A 121 21.79 -11.99 8.40
CA LYS A 121 22.60 -13.15 8.82
C LYS A 121 23.63 -13.61 7.78
N ILE A 122 23.43 -13.30 6.49
CA ILE A 122 24.33 -13.71 5.39
C ILE A 122 25.48 -12.70 5.21
N VAL A 123 25.29 -11.46 5.65
CA VAL A 123 26.25 -10.35 5.49
C VAL A 123 27.20 -10.22 6.70
N ARG A 124 27.01 -11.03 7.74
CA ARG A 124 27.83 -11.04 8.96
C ARG A 124 28.68 -12.32 8.99
#